data_AF-A0AAN9GQD1-F1
#
_entry.id   AF-A0AAN9GQD1-F1
#
_cell.length_a   1.000
_cell.length_b   1.000
_cell.length_c   1.000
_cell.angle_alpha   90.00
_cell.angle_beta   90.00
_cell.angle_gamma   90.00
#
_symmetry.space_group_name_H-M   'P 1'
#
loop_
_entity.id
_entity.type
_entity.pdbx_description
1 polymer ?
#
loop_
_entity_poly.entity_id
_entity_poly.type
_entity_poly.pdbx_seq_one_letter_code
_entity_poly.pdbx_strand_id
1 'polypeptide(L)'
;MGSKHISSIRHKVVNTLRLGLQFKDRSVMEVSCRAWNCFVRSLELPLLGQMLFQIVATLLPLLLQMPRQVADIISYMVVDNRAELQEYFHEIYFLPDLPELADASAVLKQYTDDPSSQADVRTQVIYCIKGAKHESLDVRSHALSRLRKLLRENRDSIYDLILGSESTEPVVSELVSLLLRGCQESDSKMQCLYGQCLGELGALDPGRLQLMSNDPREQHAKFQATVEDDNFVVGLINEVIKAFLAATEPRVQDCASFALQELLQIYKMEAHNKGEPETRGNKLWCRFSEQSQEILAPLLNTKYKLKADQGSTFPRPIYGSPKGSNLLDWVRNWTTYMAHKVKHGLAYQVFQACSAAERHNLQLALYLLPHVVAQVLLDGSEKDHLEIYNEVMEVVKQAKKADVRHSSTSDFRHVGAQTIFSVLDYLTKWRTHRIQILTAGVPPSREPAYANNPQYKAVNGFVSRIPQDTLAQASFNCKAYTRALLHFEQFITDTKQDLQEHLDFLQRLYDCLNEPDGVLGVAAVRQSESTLVQEILVHENLGHQQDAQACYERALQTSPNELWPHQGFVRSLLAMGQLNMALLHTTGILSDK
;
A
#
# COMPACT_ATOMS: atom_id res chain seq x y z
N MET A 1 -18.04 36.28 -3.26
CA MET A 1 -17.46 35.62 -4.45
C MET A 1 -18.56 34.78 -5.09
N GLY A 2 -18.61 34.65 -6.41
CA GLY A 2 -19.62 33.79 -7.06
C GLY A 2 -19.35 32.30 -6.84
N SER A 3 -20.38 31.45 -6.99
CA SER A 3 -20.32 29.99 -6.77
C SER A 3 -19.15 29.33 -7.49
N LYS A 4 -18.94 29.68 -8.77
CA LYS A 4 -17.86 29.16 -9.62
C LYS A 4 -16.46 29.28 -9.00
N HIS A 5 -16.18 30.40 -8.33
CA HIS A 5 -14.86 30.62 -7.74
C HIS A 5 -14.69 29.78 -6.47
N ILE A 6 -15.71 29.69 -5.62
CA ILE A 6 -15.67 28.88 -4.39
C ILE A 6 -15.60 27.39 -4.73
N SER A 7 -16.37 26.93 -5.72
CA SER A 7 -16.35 25.56 -6.24
C SER A 7 -14.95 25.14 -6.72
N SER A 8 -14.17 26.06 -7.31
CA SER A 8 -12.81 25.76 -7.78
C SER A 8 -11.78 25.55 -6.67
N ILE A 9 -11.96 26.21 -5.51
CA ILE A 9 -11.04 26.13 -4.36
C ILE A 9 -11.58 25.30 -3.19
N ARG A 10 -12.69 24.58 -3.41
CA ARG A 10 -13.48 23.90 -2.36
C ARG A 10 -12.65 23.01 -1.44
N HIS A 11 -11.71 22.22 -1.97
CA HIS A 11 -10.87 21.32 -1.17
C HIS A 11 -9.92 22.10 -0.24
N LYS A 12 -9.43 23.28 -0.65
CA LYS A 12 -8.62 24.15 0.21
C LYS A 12 -9.45 24.81 1.30
N VAL A 13 -10.67 25.23 0.97
CA VAL A 13 -11.60 25.82 1.94
C VAL A 13 -11.98 24.78 3.00
N VAL A 14 -12.34 23.55 2.59
CA VAL A 14 -12.65 22.46 3.51
C VAL A 14 -11.49 22.13 4.44
N ASN A 15 -10.26 22.03 3.92
CA ASN A 15 -9.09 21.80 4.77
C ASN A 15 -8.85 22.93 5.77
N THR A 16 -9.04 24.19 5.34
CA THR A 16 -8.92 25.35 6.23
C THR A 16 -9.99 25.34 7.32
N LEU A 17 -11.25 25.02 6.96
CA LEU A 17 -12.35 24.91 7.91
C LEU A 17 -12.15 23.74 8.89
N ARG A 18 -11.57 22.63 8.44
CA ARG A 18 -11.23 21.48 9.28
C ARG A 18 -10.18 21.83 10.33
N LEU A 19 -9.18 22.66 10.00
CA LEU A 19 -8.22 23.17 10.99
C LEU A 19 -8.92 24.03 12.06
N GLY A 20 -9.93 24.79 11.66
CA GLY A 20 -10.79 25.55 12.57
C GLY A 20 -11.46 24.70 13.65
N LEU A 21 -11.65 23.39 13.40
CA LEU A 21 -12.25 22.43 14.35
C LEU A 21 -11.31 22.00 15.47
N GLN A 22 -9.99 22.24 15.33
CA GLN A 22 -9.02 21.89 16.36
C GLN A 22 -9.07 22.85 17.56
N PHE A 23 -9.63 24.04 17.37
CA PHE A 23 -9.77 25.05 18.42
C PHE A 23 -11.00 24.76 19.27
N LYS A 24 -10.80 24.67 20.60
CA LYS A 24 -11.87 24.40 21.57
C LYS A 24 -12.60 25.66 22.06
N ASP A 25 -12.19 26.83 21.59
CA ASP A 25 -12.78 28.11 22.00
C ASP A 25 -14.17 28.30 21.38
N ARG A 26 -15.17 28.54 22.23
CA ARG A 26 -16.58 28.64 21.80
C ARG A 26 -16.82 29.73 20.75
N SER A 27 -16.14 30.88 20.88
CA SER A 27 -16.23 31.98 19.92
C SER A 27 -15.70 31.60 18.54
N VAL A 28 -14.61 30.83 18.48
CA VAL A 28 -14.01 30.34 17.24
C VAL A 28 -14.91 29.28 16.61
N MET A 29 -15.51 28.39 17.41
CA MET A 29 -16.45 27.38 16.91
C MET A 29 -17.71 27.99 16.28
N GLU A 30 -18.29 29.04 16.87
CA GLU A 30 -19.42 29.75 16.27
C GLU A 30 -19.08 30.44 14.95
N VAL A 31 -17.86 30.96 14.82
CA VAL A 31 -17.36 31.51 13.55
C VAL A 31 -17.15 30.40 12.53
N SER A 32 -16.59 29.26 12.95
CA SER A 32 -16.40 28.08 12.09
C SER A 32 -17.72 27.53 11.58
N CYS A 33 -18.75 27.37 12.42
CA CYS A 33 -20.09 26.94 11.99
C CYS A 33 -20.72 27.92 11.00
N ARG A 34 -20.59 29.23 11.23
CA ARG A 34 -21.05 30.25 10.27
C ARG A 34 -20.30 30.16 8.94
N ALA A 35 -19.00 29.93 8.97
CA ALA A 35 -18.19 29.77 7.77
C ALA A 35 -18.56 28.49 7.00
N TRP A 36 -18.80 27.38 7.68
CA TRP A 36 -19.33 26.14 7.09
C TRP A 36 -20.70 26.35 6.44
N ASN A 37 -21.64 27.01 7.13
CA ASN A 37 -22.96 27.30 6.58
C ASN A 37 -22.88 28.19 5.33
N CYS A 38 -22.04 29.23 5.36
CA CYS A 38 -21.80 30.09 4.20
C CYS A 38 -21.18 29.32 3.03
N PHE A 39 -20.21 28.45 3.31
CA PHE A 39 -19.56 27.62 2.31
C PHE A 39 -20.55 26.65 1.63
N VAL A 40 -21.30 25.87 2.41
CA VAL A 40 -22.29 24.91 1.89
C VAL A 40 -23.33 25.60 1.01
N ARG A 41 -23.84 26.77 1.41
CA ARG A 41 -24.81 27.56 0.62
C ARG A 41 -24.23 28.22 -0.63
N SER A 42 -22.90 28.32 -0.73
CA SER A 42 -22.22 28.97 -1.86
C SER A 42 -21.70 27.99 -2.90
N LEU A 43 -21.78 26.68 -2.64
CA LEU A 43 -21.36 25.63 -3.56
C LEU A 43 -22.45 25.31 -4.58
N GLU A 44 -22.03 24.78 -5.73
CA GLU A 44 -22.96 24.19 -6.70
C GLU A 44 -23.43 22.82 -6.19
N LEU A 45 -24.72 22.53 -6.32
CA LEU A 45 -25.37 21.36 -5.73
C LEU A 45 -24.75 20.01 -6.15
N PRO A 46 -24.35 19.77 -7.42
CA PRO A 46 -23.68 18.52 -7.78
C PRO A 46 -22.36 18.29 -7.04
N LEU A 47 -21.57 19.36 -6.86
CA LEU A 47 -20.29 19.31 -6.14
C LEU A 47 -20.49 19.15 -4.64
N LEU A 48 -21.56 19.72 -4.10
CA LEU A 48 -21.96 19.52 -2.71
C LEU A 48 -22.30 18.05 -2.45
N GLY A 49 -22.98 17.38 -3.40
CA GLY A 49 -23.28 15.94 -3.33
C GLY A 49 -22.02 15.08 -3.21
N GLN A 50 -21.01 15.32 -4.03
CA GLN A 50 -19.74 14.57 -3.97
C GLN A 50 -18.98 14.77 -2.65
N MET A 51 -19.17 15.92 -1.97
CA MET A 51 -18.51 16.24 -0.69
C MET A 51 -19.41 16.00 0.52
N LEU A 52 -20.64 15.56 0.29
CA LEU A 52 -21.72 15.48 1.28
C LEU A 52 -21.27 14.65 2.49
N PHE A 53 -20.79 13.43 2.24
CA PHE A 53 -20.26 12.53 3.27
C PHE A 53 -19.16 13.20 4.09
N GLN A 54 -18.15 13.76 3.41
CA GLN A 54 -16.98 14.35 4.06
C GLN A 54 -17.38 15.51 4.96
N ILE A 55 -18.27 16.39 4.50
CA ILE A 55 -18.74 17.54 5.26
C ILE A 55 -19.50 17.07 6.50
N VAL A 56 -20.46 16.15 6.34
CA VAL A 56 -21.25 15.62 7.47
C VAL A 56 -20.35 14.94 8.50
N ALA A 57 -19.38 14.12 8.06
CA ALA A 57 -18.42 13.48 8.94
C ALA A 57 -17.56 14.50 9.72
N THR A 58 -17.10 15.57 9.07
CA THR A 58 -16.34 16.64 9.74
C THR A 58 -17.16 17.47 10.72
N LEU A 59 -18.46 17.63 10.47
CA LEU A 59 -19.38 18.38 11.33
C LEU A 59 -19.88 17.56 12.52
N LEU A 60 -19.80 16.23 12.46
CA LEU A 60 -20.28 15.33 13.49
C LEU A 60 -19.71 15.62 14.90
N PRO A 61 -18.40 15.89 15.10
CA PRO A 61 -17.88 16.24 16.41
C PRO A 61 -18.41 17.58 16.96
N LEU A 62 -18.73 18.53 16.08
CA LEU A 62 -19.31 19.83 16.46
C LEU A 62 -20.77 19.71 16.89
N LEU A 63 -21.48 18.70 16.39
CA LEU A 63 -22.90 18.49 16.68
C LEU A 63 -23.17 18.33 18.18
N LEU A 64 -22.25 17.68 18.91
CA LEU A 64 -22.36 17.51 20.36
C LEU A 64 -22.17 18.82 21.14
N GLN A 65 -21.48 19.81 20.55
CA GLN A 65 -21.14 21.07 21.22
C GLN A 65 -22.08 22.22 20.80
N MET A 66 -22.52 22.23 19.54
CA MET A 66 -23.35 23.28 18.93
C MET A 66 -24.47 22.66 18.06
N PRO A 67 -25.42 21.93 18.66
CA PRO A 67 -26.38 21.10 17.93
C PRO A 67 -27.25 21.90 16.96
N ARG A 68 -27.77 23.07 17.36
CA ARG A 68 -28.65 23.89 16.52
C ARG A 68 -27.98 24.38 15.24
N GLN A 69 -26.78 24.95 15.35
CA GLN A 69 -26.09 25.52 14.19
C GLN A 69 -25.63 24.45 13.20
N VAL A 70 -25.23 23.28 13.69
CA VAL A 70 -24.82 22.16 12.84
C VAL A 70 -26.04 21.48 12.22
N ALA A 71 -27.13 21.34 12.96
CA ALA A 71 -28.40 20.84 12.44
C ALA A 71 -28.92 21.73 11.31
N ASP A 72 -28.84 23.06 11.40
CA ASP A 72 -29.25 23.96 10.32
C ASP A 72 -28.47 23.72 9.01
N ILE A 73 -27.18 23.38 9.11
CA ILE A 73 -26.34 23.07 7.95
C ILE A 73 -26.76 21.72 7.34
N ILE A 74 -26.96 20.71 8.18
CA ILE A 74 -27.37 19.37 7.74
C ILE A 74 -28.79 19.41 7.14
N SER A 75 -29.71 20.15 7.74
CA SER A 75 -31.07 20.33 7.23
C SER A 75 -31.08 21.01 5.86
N TYR A 76 -30.22 22.01 5.63
CA TYR A 76 -30.08 22.59 4.29
C TYR A 76 -29.58 21.57 3.24
N MET A 77 -28.68 20.67 3.63
CA MET A 77 -28.15 19.65 2.71
C MET A 77 -29.15 18.52 2.46
N VAL A 78 -29.87 18.06 3.49
CA VAL A 78 -30.70 16.85 3.42
C VAL A 78 -32.17 17.17 3.14
N VAL A 79 -32.72 18.22 3.78
CA VAL A 79 -34.15 18.56 3.72
C VAL A 79 -34.43 19.53 2.57
N ASP A 80 -33.72 20.67 2.53
CA ASP A 80 -34.00 21.74 1.56
C ASP A 80 -33.63 21.32 0.13
N ASN A 81 -32.53 20.59 -0.05
CA ASN A 81 -32.00 20.18 -1.35
C ASN A 81 -32.21 18.70 -1.67
N ARG A 82 -33.24 18.08 -1.07
CA ARG A 82 -33.52 16.63 -1.18
C ARG A 82 -33.58 16.10 -2.62
N ALA A 83 -34.16 16.88 -3.54
CA ALA A 83 -34.42 16.42 -4.90
C ALA A 83 -33.14 16.23 -5.74
N GLU A 84 -32.11 17.05 -5.49
CA GLU A 84 -30.84 17.00 -6.24
C GLU A 84 -29.78 16.13 -5.55
N LEU A 85 -29.87 15.92 -4.23
CA LEU A 85 -28.86 15.22 -3.45
C LEU A 85 -29.25 13.78 -3.05
N GLN A 86 -30.46 13.33 -3.40
CA GLN A 86 -30.97 11.99 -3.08
C GLN A 86 -30.01 10.86 -3.46
N GLU A 87 -29.29 11.00 -4.59
CA GLU A 87 -28.37 9.98 -5.08
C GLU A 87 -27.19 9.76 -4.14
N TYR A 88 -26.83 10.72 -3.29
CA TYR A 88 -25.69 10.65 -2.36
C TYR A 88 -26.11 10.31 -0.93
N PHE A 89 -27.41 10.24 -0.64
CA PHE A 89 -27.92 9.98 0.71
C PHE A 89 -27.55 8.59 1.24
N HIS A 90 -27.35 7.60 0.35
CA HIS A 90 -26.89 6.26 0.73
C HIS A 90 -25.50 6.27 1.43
N GLU A 91 -24.72 7.32 1.21
CA GLU A 91 -23.44 7.53 1.88
C GLU A 91 -23.63 8.07 3.32
N ILE A 92 -24.72 8.77 3.65
CA ILE A 92 -24.97 9.28 5.00
C ILE A 92 -25.72 8.25 5.85
N TYR A 93 -24.99 7.44 6.62
CA TYR A 93 -25.57 6.38 7.45
C TYR A 93 -25.28 6.49 8.96
N PHE A 94 -24.68 7.60 9.39
CA PHE A 94 -24.09 7.73 10.73
C PHE A 94 -24.61 8.94 11.51
N LEU A 95 -25.70 9.58 11.07
CA LEU A 95 -26.28 10.67 11.84
C LEU A 95 -26.87 10.15 13.17
N PRO A 96 -26.50 10.75 14.32
CA PRO A 96 -27.01 10.34 15.61
C PRO A 96 -28.47 10.75 15.75
N ASP A 97 -29.24 9.93 16.48
CA ASP A 97 -30.63 10.24 16.82
C ASP A 97 -30.66 11.40 17.85
N LEU A 98 -30.66 12.63 17.35
CA LEU A 98 -30.83 13.86 18.11
C LEU A 98 -32.13 14.55 17.73
N PRO A 99 -32.84 15.20 18.68
CA PRO A 99 -34.10 15.86 18.39
C PRO A 99 -33.95 16.98 17.36
N GLU A 100 -32.80 17.66 17.31
CA GLU A 100 -32.51 18.70 16.32
C GLU A 100 -32.29 18.15 14.89
N LEU A 101 -31.99 16.85 14.75
CA LEU A 101 -31.80 16.18 13.47
C LEU A 101 -32.98 15.29 13.07
N ALA A 102 -34.10 15.35 13.82
CA ALA A 102 -35.25 14.50 13.59
C ALA A 102 -35.73 14.56 12.12
N ASP A 103 -35.84 15.76 11.56
CA ASP A 103 -36.30 15.97 10.18
C ASP A 103 -35.33 15.40 9.14
N ALA A 104 -34.02 15.67 9.29
CA ALA A 104 -32.99 15.14 8.41
C ALA A 104 -32.88 13.60 8.51
N SER A 105 -33.00 13.06 9.73
CA SER A 105 -33.00 11.62 9.97
C SER A 105 -34.24 10.93 9.40
N ALA A 106 -35.41 11.59 9.45
CA ALA A 106 -36.64 11.08 8.87
C ALA A 106 -36.56 11.02 7.33
N VAL A 107 -35.99 12.05 6.69
CA VAL A 107 -35.74 12.05 5.25
C VAL A 107 -34.78 10.92 4.88
N LEU A 108 -33.65 10.78 5.57
CA LEU A 108 -32.69 9.70 5.26
C LEU A 108 -33.27 8.30 5.50
N LYS A 109 -34.07 8.11 6.57
CA LYS A 109 -34.78 6.86 6.84
C LYS A 109 -35.79 6.53 5.73
N GLN A 110 -36.50 7.50 5.18
CA GLN A 110 -37.39 7.25 4.02
C GLN A 110 -36.62 6.68 2.81
N TYR A 111 -35.40 7.13 2.56
CA TYR A 111 -34.58 6.61 1.46
C TYR A 111 -33.82 5.32 1.80
N THR A 112 -33.62 5.02 3.09
CA THR A 112 -32.87 3.84 3.57
C THR A 112 -33.78 2.65 3.90
N ASP A 113 -35.01 2.91 4.34
CA ASP A 113 -35.98 1.92 4.82
C ASP A 113 -37.07 1.55 3.79
N ASP A 114 -37.10 2.19 2.61
CA ASP A 114 -38.02 1.81 1.53
C ASP A 114 -37.59 0.43 0.95
N PRO A 115 -38.44 -0.59 0.95
CA PRO A 115 -38.07 -1.95 0.52
C PRO A 115 -37.74 -2.06 -0.99
N SER A 116 -38.08 -1.04 -1.79
CA SER A 116 -37.67 -0.90 -3.18
C SER A 116 -36.34 -0.17 -3.37
N SER A 117 -35.86 0.57 -2.36
CA SER A 117 -34.60 1.32 -2.35
C SER A 117 -33.50 0.65 -1.52
N GLN A 118 -33.82 -0.41 -0.76
CA GLN A 118 -32.82 -1.26 -0.11
C GLN A 118 -31.90 -1.85 -1.17
N ALA A 119 -30.72 -1.23 -1.29
CA ALA A 119 -29.64 -1.79 -2.06
C ALA A 119 -29.35 -3.20 -1.51
N ASP A 120 -29.27 -4.19 -2.40
CA ASP A 120 -28.88 -5.57 -2.04
C ASP A 120 -27.65 -5.58 -1.13
N VAL A 121 -27.52 -6.57 -0.24
CA VAL A 121 -26.40 -6.70 0.71
C VAL A 121 -25.07 -6.54 -0.02
N ARG A 122 -24.97 -7.10 -1.23
CA ARG A 122 -23.85 -6.92 -2.15
C ARG A 122 -23.53 -5.45 -2.43
N THR A 123 -24.53 -4.67 -2.81
CA THR A 123 -24.38 -3.25 -3.15
C THR A 123 -24.01 -2.42 -1.91
N GLN A 124 -24.56 -2.74 -0.75
CA GLN A 124 -24.18 -2.10 0.51
C GLN A 124 -22.72 -2.40 0.90
N VAL A 125 -22.24 -3.64 0.68
CA VAL A 125 -20.83 -4.00 0.86
C VAL A 125 -19.95 -3.20 -0.10
N ILE A 126 -20.33 -3.06 -1.37
CA ILE A 126 -19.60 -2.24 -2.35
C ILE A 126 -19.49 -0.77 -1.87
N TYR A 127 -20.55 -0.19 -1.34
CA TYR A 127 -20.50 1.18 -0.81
C TYR A 127 -19.58 1.29 0.41
N CYS A 128 -19.61 0.30 1.31
CA CYS A 128 -18.69 0.27 2.45
C CYS A 128 -17.23 0.11 2.01
N ILE A 129 -16.96 -0.70 0.98
CA ILE A 129 -15.63 -0.82 0.36
C ILE A 129 -15.16 0.53 -0.18
N LYS A 130 -16.03 1.27 -0.89
CA LYS A 130 -15.71 2.61 -1.40
C LYS A 130 -15.39 3.58 -0.24
N GLY A 131 -16.20 3.59 0.81
CA GLY A 131 -15.97 4.42 2.00
C GLY A 131 -14.68 4.04 2.75
N ALA A 132 -14.36 2.75 2.85
CA ALA A 132 -13.14 2.26 3.50
C ALA A 132 -11.86 2.51 2.67
N LYS A 133 -11.99 2.81 1.36
CA LYS A 133 -10.89 3.26 0.48
C LYS A 133 -10.71 4.79 0.46
N HIS A 134 -11.55 5.54 1.17
CA HIS A 134 -11.52 7.00 1.13
C HIS A 134 -10.27 7.57 1.82
N GLU A 135 -9.73 8.69 1.34
CA GLU A 135 -8.46 9.24 1.87
C GLU A 135 -8.58 9.77 3.32
N SER A 136 -9.73 10.33 3.68
CA SER A 136 -9.99 10.82 5.04
C SER A 136 -10.15 9.68 6.05
N LEU A 137 -9.39 9.75 7.15
CA LEU A 137 -9.43 8.79 8.27
C LEU A 137 -10.82 8.68 8.91
N ASP A 138 -11.51 9.81 9.12
CA ASP A 138 -12.82 9.83 9.77
C ASP A 138 -13.86 9.06 8.95
N VAL A 139 -13.79 9.22 7.62
CA VAL A 139 -14.67 8.55 6.66
C VAL A 139 -14.45 7.05 6.67
N ARG A 140 -13.20 6.61 6.62
CA ARG A 140 -12.85 5.19 6.68
C ARG A 140 -13.27 4.56 8.00
N SER A 141 -13.06 5.24 9.12
CA SER A 141 -13.44 4.74 10.44
C SER A 141 -14.95 4.45 10.53
N HIS A 142 -15.77 5.37 10.03
CA HIS A 142 -17.22 5.19 9.99
C HIS A 142 -17.65 4.09 9.00
N ALA A 143 -17.03 4.03 7.82
CA ALA A 143 -17.30 3.00 6.83
C ALA A 143 -17.00 1.59 7.37
N LEU A 144 -15.87 1.41 8.06
CA LEU A 144 -15.51 0.14 8.71
C LEU A 144 -16.46 -0.20 9.87
N SER A 145 -16.86 0.80 10.65
CA SER A 145 -17.81 0.59 11.75
C SER A 145 -19.19 0.12 11.23
N ARG A 146 -19.66 0.68 10.11
CA ARG A 146 -20.89 0.22 9.43
C ARG A 146 -20.68 -1.16 8.82
N LEU A 147 -19.58 -1.37 8.11
CA LEU A 147 -19.24 -2.66 7.50
C LEU A 147 -19.30 -3.75 8.56
N ARG A 148 -18.70 -3.54 9.74
CA ARG A 148 -18.76 -4.50 10.85
C ARG A 148 -20.20 -4.84 11.26
N LYS A 149 -21.07 -3.83 11.41
CA LYS A 149 -22.49 -4.06 11.75
C LYS A 149 -23.21 -4.84 10.66
N LEU A 150 -23.02 -4.43 9.40
CA LEU A 150 -23.60 -5.08 8.23
C LEU A 150 -23.18 -6.55 8.13
N LEU A 151 -21.90 -6.84 8.33
CA LEU A 151 -21.36 -8.21 8.34
C LEU A 151 -21.98 -9.07 9.44
N ARG A 152 -22.28 -8.46 10.59
CA ARG A 152 -22.87 -9.14 11.75
C ARG A 152 -24.38 -9.37 11.59
N GLU A 153 -25.10 -8.42 11.00
CA GLU A 153 -26.56 -8.46 10.85
C GLU A 153 -26.98 -9.35 9.66
N ASN A 154 -26.20 -9.40 8.58
CA ASN A 154 -26.54 -10.11 7.34
C ASN A 154 -25.69 -11.37 7.09
N ARG A 155 -25.39 -12.14 8.14
CA ARG A 155 -24.47 -13.31 8.04
C ARG A 155 -24.91 -14.34 7.01
N ASP A 156 -26.19 -14.68 6.98
CA ASP A 156 -26.72 -15.71 6.08
C ASP A 156 -26.54 -15.30 4.60
N SER A 157 -26.91 -14.06 4.26
CA SER A 157 -26.71 -13.53 2.90
C SER A 157 -25.24 -13.47 2.52
N ILE A 158 -24.33 -13.14 3.45
CA ILE A 158 -22.89 -13.14 3.18
C ILE A 158 -22.37 -14.56 2.97
N TYR A 159 -22.87 -15.53 3.73
CA TYR A 159 -22.54 -16.94 3.49
C TYR A 159 -23.04 -17.41 2.13
N ASP A 160 -24.20 -16.95 1.66
CA ASP A 160 -24.65 -17.22 0.29
C ASP A 160 -23.71 -16.60 -0.75
N LEU A 161 -23.22 -15.37 -0.55
CA LEU A 161 -22.20 -14.75 -1.43
C LEU A 161 -20.86 -15.52 -1.42
N ILE A 162 -20.53 -16.18 -0.31
CA ILE A 162 -19.31 -16.95 -0.15
C ILE A 162 -19.46 -18.37 -0.69
N LEU A 163 -20.56 -19.05 -0.42
CA LEU A 163 -20.78 -20.49 -0.66
C LEU A 163 -21.68 -20.80 -1.87
N GLY A 164 -22.42 -19.82 -2.38
CA GLY A 164 -23.47 -20.01 -3.39
C GLY A 164 -22.99 -20.41 -4.79
N SER A 165 -21.69 -20.23 -5.10
CA SER A 165 -21.08 -20.60 -6.38
C SER A 165 -19.72 -21.27 -6.18
N GLU A 166 -19.20 -22.03 -7.16
CA GLU A 166 -17.88 -22.70 -7.03
C GLU A 166 -16.75 -21.72 -6.68
N SER A 167 -16.74 -20.54 -7.31
CA SER A 167 -15.85 -19.42 -6.96
C SER A 167 -16.56 -18.41 -6.08
N THR A 168 -15.82 -17.75 -5.18
CA THR A 168 -16.37 -16.67 -4.36
C THR A 168 -16.63 -15.44 -5.23
N GLU A 169 -17.71 -14.70 -4.96
CA GLU A 169 -17.97 -13.46 -5.70
C GLU A 169 -16.80 -12.46 -5.63
N PRO A 170 -16.52 -11.71 -6.72
CA PRO A 170 -15.42 -10.74 -6.76
C PRO A 170 -15.46 -9.69 -5.65
N VAL A 171 -16.67 -9.30 -5.21
CA VAL A 171 -16.87 -8.31 -4.14
C VAL A 171 -16.27 -8.78 -2.81
N VAL A 172 -16.39 -10.07 -2.50
CA VAL A 172 -15.81 -10.66 -1.28
C VAL A 172 -14.29 -10.73 -1.39
N SER A 173 -13.76 -11.10 -2.56
CA SER A 173 -12.31 -11.10 -2.80
C SER A 173 -11.71 -9.69 -2.67
N GLU A 174 -12.40 -8.68 -3.19
CA GLU A 174 -12.03 -7.28 -3.03
C GLU A 174 -12.10 -6.82 -1.57
N LEU A 175 -13.14 -7.24 -0.83
CA LEU A 175 -13.30 -6.95 0.59
C LEU A 175 -12.14 -7.54 1.41
N VAL A 176 -11.82 -8.82 1.23
CA VAL A 176 -10.72 -9.48 1.95
C VAL A 176 -9.39 -8.79 1.64
N SER A 177 -9.12 -8.48 0.37
CA SER A 177 -7.93 -7.74 -0.04
C SER A 177 -7.84 -6.36 0.61
N LEU A 178 -8.95 -5.63 0.66
CA LEU A 178 -9.04 -4.33 1.33
C LEU A 178 -8.73 -4.43 2.83
N LEU A 179 -9.35 -5.41 3.51
CA LEU A 179 -9.20 -5.58 4.95
C LEU A 179 -7.77 -6.01 5.33
N LEU A 180 -7.18 -6.95 4.60
CA LEU A 180 -5.79 -7.38 4.80
C LEU A 180 -4.80 -6.23 4.57
N ARG A 181 -5.04 -5.39 3.55
CA ARG A 181 -4.22 -4.20 3.31
C ARG A 181 -4.40 -3.16 4.43
N GLY A 182 -5.63 -2.98 4.91
CA GLY A 182 -5.93 -2.07 6.02
C GLY A 182 -5.31 -2.47 7.36
N CYS A 183 -5.04 -3.76 7.58
CA CYS A 183 -4.30 -4.22 8.77
C CYS A 183 -2.86 -3.73 8.85
N GLN A 184 -2.32 -3.11 7.79
CA GLN A 184 -0.98 -2.51 7.77
C GLN A 184 -0.97 -1.03 8.19
N GLU A 185 -2.13 -0.46 8.53
CA GLU A 185 -2.21 0.94 8.96
C GLU A 185 -1.50 1.21 10.28
N SER A 186 -0.93 2.42 10.40
CA SER A 186 -0.23 2.87 11.60
C SER A 186 -1.17 3.22 12.77
N ASP A 187 -2.42 3.59 12.48
CA ASP A 187 -3.40 3.89 13.53
C ASP A 187 -3.95 2.58 14.12
N SER A 188 -3.57 2.30 15.38
CA SER A 188 -4.01 1.12 16.12
C SER A 188 -5.53 0.97 16.19
N LYS A 189 -6.29 2.08 16.24
CA LYS A 189 -7.76 2.01 16.27
C LYS A 189 -8.31 1.51 14.94
N MET A 190 -7.79 2.04 13.84
CA MET A 190 -8.16 1.62 12.48
C MET A 190 -7.76 0.18 12.23
N GLN A 191 -6.53 -0.19 12.59
CA GLN A 191 -6.03 -1.56 12.49
C GLN A 191 -6.94 -2.56 13.25
N CYS A 192 -7.41 -2.18 14.45
CA CYS A 192 -8.36 -2.98 15.21
C CYS A 192 -9.73 -3.10 14.51
N LEU A 193 -10.25 -2.02 13.92
CA LEU A 193 -11.50 -2.06 13.15
C LEU A 193 -11.39 -2.98 11.92
N TYR A 194 -10.29 -2.90 11.16
CA TYR A 194 -10.02 -3.84 10.06
C TYR A 194 -9.99 -5.29 10.54
N GLY A 195 -9.30 -5.56 11.66
CA GLY A 195 -9.24 -6.89 12.27
C GLY A 195 -10.60 -7.39 12.77
N GLN A 196 -11.44 -6.50 13.31
CA GLN A 196 -12.80 -6.85 13.72
C GLN A 196 -13.68 -7.21 12.52
N CYS A 197 -13.59 -6.47 11.41
CA CYS A 197 -14.30 -6.81 10.17
C CYS A 197 -13.86 -8.18 9.62
N LEU A 198 -12.55 -8.49 9.65
CA LEU A 198 -12.05 -9.83 9.30
C LEU A 198 -12.60 -10.91 10.25
N GLY A 199 -12.68 -10.61 11.55
CA GLY A 199 -13.25 -11.51 12.54
C GLY A 199 -14.74 -11.82 12.31
N GLU A 200 -15.53 -10.84 11.85
CA GLU A 200 -16.95 -11.05 11.52
C GLU A 200 -17.12 -11.85 10.21
N LEU A 201 -16.20 -11.73 9.24
CA LEU A 201 -16.21 -12.58 8.04
C LEU A 201 -15.92 -14.05 8.37
N GLY A 202 -15.03 -14.30 9.34
CA GLY A 202 -14.64 -15.64 9.76
C GLY A 202 -13.65 -16.31 8.82
N ALA A 203 -13.52 -17.63 8.95
CA ALA A 203 -12.59 -18.42 8.15
C ALA A 203 -13.12 -18.56 6.71
N LEU A 204 -12.33 -18.10 5.75
CA LEU A 204 -12.60 -18.21 4.32
C LEU A 204 -11.62 -19.21 3.70
N ASP A 205 -12.10 -20.02 2.77
CA ASP A 205 -11.25 -20.90 1.97
C ASP A 205 -10.43 -20.06 0.97
N PRO A 206 -9.09 -19.97 1.11
CA PRO A 206 -8.26 -19.19 0.19
C PRO A 206 -8.31 -19.71 -1.24
N GLY A 207 -8.58 -21.01 -1.45
CA GLY A 207 -8.65 -21.62 -2.78
C GLY A 207 -9.81 -21.10 -3.63
N ARG A 208 -10.79 -20.45 -3.01
CA ARG A 208 -11.98 -19.90 -3.68
C ARG A 208 -11.89 -18.40 -3.94
N LEU A 209 -10.91 -17.72 -3.31
CA LEU A 209 -10.69 -16.29 -3.45
C LEU A 209 -9.85 -15.96 -4.69
N GLN A 210 -10.27 -14.95 -5.44
CA GLN A 210 -9.52 -14.41 -6.58
C GLN A 210 -8.77 -13.15 -6.16
N LEU A 211 -7.72 -13.30 -5.34
CA LEU A 211 -7.00 -12.15 -4.77
C LEU A 211 -6.04 -11.45 -5.75
N MET A 212 -5.54 -12.16 -6.77
CA MET A 212 -4.58 -11.62 -7.74
C MET A 212 -4.84 -12.14 -9.16
N SER A 213 -4.99 -11.22 -10.12
CA SER A 213 -4.81 -11.55 -11.55
C SER A 213 -3.30 -11.67 -11.81
N ASN A 214 -2.83 -12.89 -11.96
CA ASN A 214 -1.42 -13.19 -12.26
C ASN A 214 -1.14 -13.22 -13.77
N ASP A 215 -1.99 -12.64 -14.63
CA ASP A 215 -1.71 -12.61 -16.07
C ASP A 215 -0.45 -11.78 -16.35
N PRO A 216 0.67 -12.39 -16.78
CA PRO A 216 1.90 -11.67 -17.06
C PRO A 216 1.70 -10.61 -18.14
N ARG A 217 0.78 -10.85 -19.09
CA ARG A 217 0.51 -9.92 -20.21
C ARG A 217 -0.15 -8.64 -19.72
N GLU A 218 -1.10 -8.73 -18.80
CA GLU A 218 -1.72 -7.55 -18.18
C GLU A 218 -0.72 -6.77 -17.34
N GLN A 219 0.14 -7.47 -16.60
CA GLN A 219 1.20 -6.85 -15.80
C GLN A 219 2.24 -6.14 -16.68
N HIS A 220 2.57 -6.72 -17.84
CA HIS A 220 3.44 -6.08 -18.83
C HIS A 220 2.81 -4.88 -19.51
N ALA A 221 1.53 -4.95 -19.91
CA ALA A 221 0.83 -3.82 -20.54
C ALA A 221 0.68 -2.61 -19.60
N LYS A 222 0.63 -2.85 -18.29
CA LYS A 222 0.58 -1.82 -17.25
C LYS A 222 1.95 -1.36 -16.77
N PHE A 223 3.05 -1.97 -17.24
CA PHE A 223 4.40 -1.63 -16.80
C PHE A 223 4.79 -0.23 -17.28
N GLN A 224 5.40 0.54 -16.39
CA GLN A 224 5.79 1.93 -16.59
C GLN A 224 7.31 2.00 -16.71
N ALA A 225 7.83 1.80 -17.91
CA ALA A 225 9.26 1.70 -18.18
C ALA A 225 9.95 3.06 -18.22
N THR A 226 9.24 4.13 -18.59
CA THR A 226 9.78 5.48 -18.71
C THR A 226 8.84 6.54 -18.13
N VAL A 227 9.41 7.70 -17.78
CA VAL A 227 8.66 8.90 -17.35
C VAL A 227 7.77 9.45 -18.48
N GLU A 228 8.03 9.03 -19.71
CA GLU A 228 7.24 9.36 -20.89
C GLU A 228 6.09 8.37 -21.13
N ASP A 229 5.90 7.31 -20.35
CA ASP A 229 4.78 6.40 -20.59
C ASP A 229 3.47 7.02 -20.09
N ASP A 230 2.42 7.00 -20.90
CA ASP A 230 1.12 7.61 -20.53
C ASP A 230 0.52 6.98 -19.25
N ASN A 231 0.79 5.70 -19.00
CA ASN A 231 0.39 5.01 -17.76
C ASN A 231 1.14 5.55 -16.53
N PHE A 232 2.41 5.92 -16.68
CA PHE A 232 3.19 6.56 -15.62
C PHE A 232 2.63 7.94 -15.31
N VAL A 233 2.33 8.75 -16.33
CA VAL A 233 1.79 10.10 -16.14
C VAL A 233 0.47 10.07 -15.36
N VAL A 234 -0.47 9.22 -15.77
CA VAL A 234 -1.76 9.07 -15.10
C VAL A 234 -1.59 8.53 -13.67
N GLY A 235 -0.71 7.54 -13.49
CA GLY A 235 -0.40 6.98 -12.17
C GLY A 235 0.18 8.03 -11.22
N LEU A 236 1.19 8.77 -11.66
CA LEU A 236 1.85 9.81 -10.89
C LEU A 236 0.88 10.93 -10.49
N ILE A 237 0.11 11.45 -11.43
CA ILE A 237 -0.84 12.53 -11.14
C ILE A 237 -1.90 12.05 -10.13
N ASN A 238 -2.39 10.82 -10.25
CA ASN A 238 -3.33 10.26 -9.29
C ASN A 238 -2.71 10.13 -7.88
N GLU A 239 -1.47 9.69 -7.75
CA GLU A 239 -0.79 9.63 -6.45
C GLU A 239 -0.58 11.03 -5.84
N VAL A 240 -0.29 12.05 -6.66
CA VAL A 240 -0.19 13.43 -6.17
C VAL A 240 -1.57 14.00 -5.80
N ILE A 241 -2.64 13.66 -6.52
CA ILE A 241 -4.02 14.04 -6.15
C ILE A 241 -4.40 13.42 -4.80
N LYS A 242 -4.08 12.15 -4.56
CA LYS A 242 -4.29 11.51 -3.26
C LYS A 242 -3.53 12.26 -2.16
N ALA A 243 -2.27 12.61 -2.40
CA ALA A 243 -1.48 13.42 -1.49
C ALA A 243 -2.10 14.80 -1.20
N PHE A 244 -2.68 15.44 -2.23
CA PHE A 244 -3.39 16.71 -2.11
C PHE A 244 -4.67 16.60 -1.25
N LEU A 245 -5.45 15.53 -1.43
CA LEU A 245 -6.69 15.30 -0.68
C LEU A 245 -6.44 14.85 0.76
N ALA A 246 -5.37 14.08 0.99
CA ALA A 246 -4.98 13.61 2.33
C ALA A 246 -4.29 14.69 3.18
N ALA A 247 -3.82 15.78 2.58
CA ALA A 247 -3.11 16.84 3.28
C ALA A 247 -3.98 17.51 4.36
N THR A 248 -3.52 17.48 5.60
CA THR A 248 -4.17 18.17 6.73
C THR A 248 -3.74 19.62 6.86
N GLU A 249 -2.52 19.95 6.43
CA GLU A 249 -1.95 21.29 6.51
C GLU A 249 -2.01 22.04 5.17
N PRO A 250 -2.29 23.35 5.16
CA PRO A 250 -2.40 24.12 3.92
C PRO A 250 -1.08 24.19 3.16
N ARG A 251 0.05 24.22 3.89
CA ARG A 251 1.40 24.25 3.29
C ARG A 251 1.71 22.97 2.51
N VAL A 252 1.32 21.81 3.05
CA VAL A 252 1.48 20.51 2.38
C VAL A 252 0.60 20.44 1.15
N GLN A 253 -0.64 20.93 1.26
CA GLN A 253 -1.57 21.01 0.14
C GLN A 253 -1.06 21.96 -0.95
N ASP A 254 -0.41 23.08 -0.60
CA ASP A 254 0.23 23.98 -1.57
C ASP A 254 1.42 23.33 -2.28
N CYS A 255 2.23 22.52 -1.58
CA CYS A 255 3.32 21.75 -2.19
C CYS A 255 2.79 20.73 -3.22
N ALA A 256 1.69 20.02 -2.89
CA ALA A 256 1.03 19.13 -3.85
C ALA A 256 0.40 19.90 -5.01
N SER A 257 -0.19 21.08 -4.75
CA SER A 257 -0.75 21.96 -5.79
C SER A 257 0.33 22.41 -6.78
N PHE A 258 1.52 22.75 -6.27
CA PHE A 258 2.68 23.09 -7.09
C PHE A 258 3.10 21.90 -7.97
N ALA A 259 3.25 20.71 -7.38
CA ALA A 259 3.63 19.51 -8.14
C ALA A 259 2.63 19.22 -9.27
N LEU A 260 1.33 19.26 -8.99
CA LEU A 260 0.28 19.07 -10.00
C LEU A 260 0.35 20.12 -11.10
N GLN A 261 0.50 21.40 -10.76
CA GLN A 261 0.62 22.48 -11.74
C GLN A 261 1.81 22.24 -12.69
N GLU A 262 3.00 21.97 -12.16
CA GLU A 262 4.19 21.77 -12.98
C GLU A 262 4.08 20.50 -13.83
N LEU A 263 3.53 19.40 -13.31
CA LEU A 263 3.29 18.19 -14.09
C LEU A 263 2.34 18.44 -15.27
N LEU A 264 1.25 19.18 -15.05
CA LEU A 264 0.32 19.56 -16.11
C LEU A 264 1.02 20.38 -17.21
N GLN A 265 1.93 21.30 -16.82
CA GLN A 265 2.72 22.10 -17.76
C GLN A 265 3.75 21.27 -18.52
N ILE A 266 4.49 20.39 -17.84
CA ILE A 266 5.53 19.53 -18.43
C ILE A 266 4.92 18.62 -19.49
N TYR A 267 3.77 18.00 -19.19
CA TYR A 267 3.06 17.12 -20.12
C TYR A 267 2.14 17.85 -21.10
N LYS A 268 2.09 19.19 -21.06
CA LYS A 268 1.26 20.04 -21.92
C LYS A 268 -0.20 19.59 -21.94
N MET A 269 -0.74 19.37 -20.74
CA MET A 269 -2.12 18.97 -20.54
C MET A 269 -3.02 20.18 -20.68
N GLU A 270 -4.01 20.09 -21.55
CA GLU A 270 -4.98 21.16 -21.79
C GLU A 270 -6.39 20.59 -21.59
N ALA A 271 -7.31 21.41 -21.08
CA ALA A 271 -8.71 21.03 -21.01
C ALA A 271 -9.24 20.91 -22.44
N HIS A 272 -9.88 19.78 -22.76
CA HIS A 272 -10.32 19.48 -24.12
C HIS A 272 -11.28 20.58 -24.65
N ASN A 273 -10.78 21.43 -25.55
CA ASN A 273 -11.62 22.36 -26.31
C ASN A 273 -12.19 21.63 -27.53
N LYS A 274 -13.53 21.58 -27.62
CA LYS A 274 -14.22 20.96 -28.78
C LYS A 274 -13.86 21.74 -30.06
N GLY A 275 -12.98 21.18 -30.89
CA GLY A 275 -12.64 21.75 -32.21
C GLY A 275 -11.17 21.64 -32.63
N GLU A 276 -10.24 21.29 -31.73
CA GLU A 276 -8.81 21.17 -32.04
C GLU A 276 -8.36 19.70 -32.24
N PRO A 277 -7.28 19.44 -33.00
CA PRO A 277 -6.76 18.08 -33.17
C PRO A 277 -6.36 17.47 -31.82
N GLU A 278 -6.63 16.17 -31.63
CA GLU A 278 -6.25 15.45 -30.40
C GLU A 278 -4.74 15.51 -30.16
N THR A 279 -4.32 16.38 -29.24
CA THR A 279 -2.96 16.39 -28.71
C THR A 279 -2.78 15.23 -27.73
N ARG A 280 -1.52 14.84 -27.48
CA ARG A 280 -1.19 13.85 -26.44
C ARG A 280 -1.73 14.26 -25.06
N GLY A 281 -1.69 15.56 -24.74
CA GLY A 281 -2.26 16.12 -23.52
C GLY A 281 -3.76 15.90 -23.40
N ASN A 282 -4.53 16.09 -24.50
CA ASN A 282 -5.97 15.85 -24.51
C ASN A 282 -6.32 14.37 -24.25
N LYS A 283 -5.56 13.44 -24.86
CA LYS A 283 -5.74 12.00 -24.62
C LYS A 283 -5.48 11.63 -23.18
N LEU A 284 -4.44 12.19 -22.56
CA LEU A 284 -4.14 12.00 -21.15
C LEU A 284 -5.24 12.58 -20.26
N TRP A 285 -5.74 13.79 -20.55
CA TRP A 285 -6.83 14.43 -19.81
C TRP A 285 -8.08 13.54 -19.74
N CYS A 286 -8.49 12.95 -20.87
CA CYS A 286 -9.65 12.07 -20.95
C CYS A 286 -9.52 10.75 -20.14
N ARG A 287 -8.30 10.37 -19.70
CA ARG A 287 -8.10 9.18 -18.87
C ARG A 287 -8.37 9.41 -17.39
N PHE A 288 -8.46 10.66 -16.94
CA PHE A 288 -8.77 10.99 -15.55
C PHE A 288 -10.28 10.94 -15.30
N SER A 289 -10.68 10.53 -14.10
CA SER A 289 -12.09 10.61 -13.68
C SER A 289 -12.56 12.07 -13.63
N GLU A 290 -13.87 12.30 -13.74
CA GLU A 290 -14.45 13.65 -13.66
C GLU A 290 -14.02 14.39 -12.39
N GLN A 291 -14.05 13.70 -11.24
CA GLN A 291 -13.57 14.25 -9.96
C GLN A 291 -12.10 14.71 -10.01
N SER A 292 -11.24 13.93 -10.67
CA SER A 292 -9.81 14.28 -10.80
C SER A 292 -9.62 15.45 -11.75
N GLN A 293 -10.36 15.48 -12.87
CA GLN A 293 -10.33 16.59 -13.83
C GLN A 293 -10.79 17.91 -13.16
N GLU A 294 -11.78 17.87 -12.28
CA GLU A 294 -12.25 19.04 -11.54
C GLU A 294 -11.21 19.60 -10.58
N ILE A 295 -10.38 18.75 -9.95
CA ILE A 295 -9.26 19.18 -9.09
C ILE A 295 -8.15 19.80 -9.94
N LEU A 296 -7.87 19.24 -11.11
CA LEU A 296 -6.79 19.67 -12.00
C LEU A 296 -7.12 20.95 -12.79
N ALA A 297 -8.38 21.14 -13.19
CA ALA A 297 -8.79 22.25 -14.04
C ALA A 297 -8.41 23.65 -13.51
N PRO A 298 -8.60 23.98 -12.21
CA PRO A 298 -8.14 25.26 -11.68
C PRO A 298 -6.60 25.39 -11.72
N LEU A 299 -5.87 24.29 -11.53
CA LEU A 299 -4.41 24.30 -11.42
C LEU A 299 -3.70 24.63 -12.74
N LEU A 300 -4.37 24.42 -13.88
CA LEU A 300 -3.87 24.81 -15.22
C LEU A 300 -3.49 26.30 -15.31
N ASN A 301 -4.23 27.15 -14.60
CA ASN A 301 -4.04 28.61 -14.64
C ASN A 301 -3.32 29.18 -13.41
N THR A 302 -2.98 28.33 -12.44
CA THR A 302 -2.33 28.77 -11.20
C THR A 302 -0.85 29.10 -11.43
N LYS A 303 -0.25 29.82 -10.46
CA LYS A 303 1.14 30.30 -10.51
C LYS A 303 1.89 30.01 -9.21
N TYR A 304 1.75 28.80 -8.67
CA TYR A 304 2.55 28.34 -7.54
C TYR A 304 4.04 28.39 -7.91
N LYS A 305 4.86 28.83 -6.96
CA LYS A 305 6.31 28.85 -7.08
C LYS A 305 6.94 28.33 -5.80
N LEU A 306 7.89 27.43 -5.93
CA LEU A 306 8.73 27.03 -4.81
C LEU A 306 9.77 28.10 -4.51
N LYS A 307 10.04 28.30 -3.22
CA LYS A 307 11.26 29.00 -2.80
C LYS A 307 12.43 28.08 -3.10
N ALA A 308 13.48 28.62 -3.72
CA ALA A 308 14.69 27.87 -4.02
C ALA A 308 15.25 27.29 -2.72
N ASP A 309 15.43 25.97 -2.71
CA ASP A 309 16.02 25.29 -1.57
C ASP A 309 17.54 25.34 -1.66
N GLN A 310 18.21 25.52 -0.53
CA GLN A 310 19.66 25.47 -0.49
C GLN A 310 20.07 23.99 -0.53
N GLY A 311 20.90 23.62 -1.51
CA GLY A 311 21.31 22.23 -1.73
C GLY A 311 21.79 21.57 -0.44
N SER A 312 21.12 20.48 -0.06
CA SER A 312 21.46 19.72 1.13
C SER A 312 22.62 18.77 0.86
N THR A 313 23.67 18.86 1.66
CA THR A 313 24.75 17.88 1.67
C THR A 313 24.32 16.64 2.46
N PHE A 314 24.39 15.46 1.85
CA PHE A 314 24.02 14.20 2.48
C PHE A 314 25.26 13.33 2.77
N PRO A 315 25.31 12.64 3.93
CA PRO A 315 26.32 11.62 4.19
C PRO A 315 26.10 10.41 3.25
N ARG A 316 27.17 9.65 2.99
CA ARG A 316 27.14 8.44 2.16
C ARG A 316 27.64 7.27 3.01
N PRO A 317 26.84 6.21 3.26
CA PRO A 317 25.42 6.02 2.92
C PRO A 317 24.47 6.91 3.74
N ILE A 318 23.26 7.16 3.21
CA ILE A 318 22.20 7.92 3.91
C ILE A 318 21.49 7.01 4.94
N TYR A 319 21.33 5.74 4.60
CA TYR A 319 20.74 4.71 5.46
C TYR A 319 21.51 4.56 6.77
N GLY A 320 20.83 4.66 7.91
CA GLY A 320 21.44 4.58 9.23
C GLY A 320 22.22 5.82 9.66
N SER A 321 22.26 6.87 8.84
CA SER A 321 22.81 8.19 9.19
C SER A 321 21.80 9.01 10.01
N PRO A 322 22.18 10.13 10.64
CA PRO A 322 21.21 11.00 11.32
C PRO A 322 20.14 11.58 10.39
N LYS A 323 20.38 11.56 9.06
CA LYS A 323 19.41 11.97 8.03
C LYS A 323 18.58 10.81 7.47
N GLY A 324 18.79 9.59 7.95
CA GLY A 324 18.11 8.38 7.51
C GLY A 324 17.86 7.41 8.66
N SER A 325 17.52 7.94 9.84
CA SER A 325 17.26 7.15 11.05
C SER A 325 15.89 6.47 11.04
N ASN A 326 14.98 6.92 10.19
CA ASN A 326 13.67 6.33 9.96
C ASN A 326 13.43 6.14 8.46
N LEU A 327 12.42 5.35 8.09
CA LEU A 327 12.04 5.08 6.70
C LEU A 327 11.67 6.34 5.95
N LEU A 328 10.93 7.22 6.63
CA LEU A 328 10.40 8.44 6.06
C LEU A 328 11.52 9.36 5.56
N ASP A 329 12.45 9.70 6.44
CA ASP A 329 13.56 10.60 6.18
C ASP A 329 14.57 9.94 5.24
N TRP A 330 14.84 8.63 5.39
CA TRP A 330 15.73 7.91 4.48
C TRP A 330 15.19 7.92 3.04
N VAL A 331 13.97 7.45 2.80
CA VAL A 331 13.41 7.38 1.44
C VAL A 331 13.29 8.78 0.85
N ARG A 332 12.77 9.76 1.59
CA ARG A 332 12.65 11.15 1.11
C ARG A 332 13.98 11.76 0.72
N ASN A 333 14.97 11.65 1.61
CA ASN A 333 16.29 12.24 1.37
C ASN A 333 17.02 11.52 0.25
N TRP A 334 16.88 10.19 0.15
CA TRP A 334 17.50 9.42 -0.91
C TRP A 334 16.85 9.71 -2.27
N THR A 335 15.52 9.72 -2.38
CA THR A 335 14.82 10.09 -3.63
C THR A 335 15.16 11.52 -4.05
N THR A 336 15.13 12.48 -3.13
CA THR A 336 15.47 13.89 -3.43
C THR A 336 16.92 14.04 -3.87
N TYR A 337 17.85 13.35 -3.20
CA TYR A 337 19.28 13.39 -3.55
C TYR A 337 19.54 12.80 -4.93
N MET A 338 18.91 11.67 -5.25
CA MET A 338 19.05 11.02 -6.54
C MET A 338 18.38 11.81 -7.67
N ALA A 339 17.24 12.45 -7.39
CA ALA A 339 16.55 13.32 -8.36
C ALA A 339 17.45 14.47 -8.84
N HIS A 340 18.24 15.09 -7.95
CA HIS A 340 19.18 16.16 -8.33
C HIS A 340 20.36 15.68 -9.18
N LYS A 341 20.65 14.37 -9.21
CA LYS A 341 21.73 13.79 -10.04
C LYS A 341 21.29 13.41 -11.45
N VAL A 342 19.98 13.40 -11.71
CA VAL A 342 19.44 13.11 -13.03
C VAL A 342 19.85 14.23 -14.00
N LYS A 343 20.28 13.88 -15.21
CA LYS A 343 20.63 14.87 -16.24
C LYS A 343 19.42 15.74 -16.57
N HIS A 344 19.68 17.02 -16.87
CA HIS A 344 18.64 17.96 -17.26
C HIS A 344 17.89 17.48 -18.51
N GLY A 345 16.62 17.14 -18.33
CA GLY A 345 15.71 16.60 -19.34
C GLY A 345 14.29 16.51 -18.77
N LEU A 346 13.37 15.82 -19.46
CA LEU A 346 11.99 15.67 -19.02
C LEU A 346 11.90 14.98 -17.65
N ALA A 347 12.68 13.92 -17.42
CA ALA A 347 12.71 13.22 -16.14
C ALA A 347 13.16 14.13 -14.98
N TYR A 348 14.18 14.96 -15.19
CA TYR A 348 14.62 15.95 -14.19
C TYR A 348 13.51 16.96 -13.86
N GLN A 349 12.78 17.45 -14.87
CA GLN A 349 11.67 18.39 -14.64
C GLN A 349 10.55 17.74 -13.81
N VAL A 350 10.20 16.49 -14.13
CA VAL A 350 9.15 15.73 -13.41
C VAL A 350 9.54 15.48 -11.95
N PHE A 351 10.77 15.01 -11.70
CA PHE A 351 11.23 14.78 -10.33
C PHE A 351 11.38 16.08 -9.54
N GLN A 352 11.83 17.16 -10.18
CA GLN A 352 11.92 18.46 -9.54
C GLN A 352 10.54 19.03 -9.16
N ALA A 353 9.53 18.83 -10.02
CA ALA A 353 8.14 19.20 -9.73
C ALA A 353 7.60 18.46 -8.49
N CYS A 354 7.86 17.16 -8.39
CA CYS A 354 7.40 16.32 -7.28
C CYS A 354 8.20 16.49 -5.98
N SER A 355 9.42 17.03 -6.05
CA SER A 355 10.35 17.15 -4.91
C SER A 355 9.73 17.79 -3.65
N ALA A 356 8.84 18.77 -3.80
CA ALA A 356 8.17 19.41 -2.68
C ALA A 356 7.04 18.56 -2.07
N ALA A 357 6.32 17.80 -2.90
CA ALA A 357 5.25 16.92 -2.45
C ALA A 357 5.78 15.66 -1.76
N GLU A 358 6.86 15.08 -2.29
CA GLU A 358 7.53 13.89 -1.73
C GLU A 358 8.04 14.11 -0.30
N ARG A 359 8.51 15.33 0.01
CA ARG A 359 8.94 15.71 1.37
C ARG A 359 7.88 15.52 2.44
N HIS A 360 6.61 15.53 2.06
CA HIS A 360 5.49 15.39 2.99
C HIS A 360 4.73 14.08 2.82
N ASN A 361 4.88 13.38 1.68
CA ASN A 361 4.17 12.14 1.40
C ASN A 361 5.14 10.97 1.09
N LEU A 362 5.15 9.95 1.95
CA LEU A 362 6.00 8.76 1.80
C LEU A 362 5.59 7.91 0.59
N GLN A 363 4.30 7.75 0.33
CA GLN A 363 3.81 6.89 -0.76
C GLN A 363 4.25 7.43 -2.12
N LEU A 364 4.22 8.76 -2.28
CA LEU A 364 4.74 9.41 -3.49
C LEU A 364 6.25 9.18 -3.65
N ALA A 365 7.03 9.30 -2.56
CA ALA A 365 8.46 9.06 -2.60
C ALA A 365 8.80 7.58 -2.92
N LEU A 366 8.04 6.63 -2.37
CA LEU A 366 8.16 5.20 -2.67
C LEU A 366 7.77 4.88 -4.12
N TYR A 367 6.75 5.55 -4.65
CA TYR A 367 6.33 5.40 -6.05
C TYR A 367 7.40 5.90 -7.02
N LEU A 368 8.03 7.04 -6.74
CA LEU A 368 9.02 7.66 -7.63
C LEU A 368 10.41 7.05 -7.53
N LEU A 369 10.79 6.51 -6.37
CA LEU A 369 12.14 6.01 -6.12
C LEU A 369 12.66 5.01 -7.18
N PRO A 370 11.92 3.96 -7.59
CA PRO A 370 12.39 3.03 -8.63
C PRO A 370 12.69 3.72 -9.97
N HIS A 371 11.87 4.70 -10.35
CA HIS A 371 12.04 5.45 -11.60
C HIS A 371 13.22 6.41 -11.53
N VAL A 372 13.42 7.08 -10.38
CA VAL A 372 14.58 7.94 -10.15
C VAL A 372 15.88 7.12 -10.20
N VAL A 373 15.93 5.99 -9.50
CA VAL A 373 17.10 5.09 -9.52
C VAL A 373 17.39 4.59 -10.93
N ALA A 374 16.37 4.14 -11.66
CA ALA A 374 16.54 3.71 -13.04
C ALA A 374 17.09 4.84 -13.92
N GLN A 375 16.55 6.06 -13.83
CA GLN A 375 17.04 7.19 -14.62
C GLN A 375 18.49 7.55 -14.29
N VAL A 376 18.88 7.52 -13.01
CA VAL A 376 20.28 7.73 -12.60
C VAL A 376 21.19 6.61 -13.13
N LEU A 377 20.73 5.37 -13.20
CA LEU A 377 21.52 4.28 -13.81
C LEU A 377 21.67 4.46 -15.33
N LEU A 378 20.67 5.01 -16.01
CA LEU A 378 20.70 5.28 -17.45
C LEU A 378 21.64 6.43 -17.83
N ASP A 379 21.60 7.51 -17.04
CA ASP A 379 22.29 8.76 -17.36
C ASP A 379 23.59 8.99 -16.57
N GLY A 380 23.73 8.35 -15.42
CA GLY A 380 24.74 8.64 -14.41
C GLY A 380 26.13 8.11 -14.71
N SER A 381 27.09 8.56 -13.91
CA SER A 381 28.47 8.10 -13.96
C SER A 381 28.68 6.83 -13.14
N GLU A 382 29.79 6.12 -13.38
CA GLU A 382 30.22 4.98 -12.54
C GLU A 382 30.29 5.31 -11.04
N LYS A 383 30.58 6.57 -10.69
CA LYS A 383 30.57 7.03 -9.29
C LYS A 383 29.16 7.03 -8.71
N ASP A 384 28.17 7.46 -9.48
CA ASP A 384 26.77 7.46 -9.06
C ASP A 384 26.24 6.03 -8.92
N HIS A 385 26.64 5.14 -9.84
CA HIS A 385 26.32 3.71 -9.75
C HIS A 385 26.93 3.07 -8.49
N LEU A 386 28.16 3.42 -8.14
CA LEU A 386 28.82 2.93 -6.93
C LEU A 386 28.13 3.46 -5.66
N GLU A 387 27.64 4.69 -5.66
CA GLU A 387 26.89 5.24 -4.53
C GLU A 387 25.55 4.54 -4.31
N ILE A 388 24.79 4.29 -5.39
CA ILE A 388 23.56 3.50 -5.32
C ILE A 388 23.87 2.10 -4.82
N TYR A 389 24.95 1.48 -5.32
CA TYR A 389 25.38 0.16 -4.87
C TYR A 389 25.70 0.13 -3.38
N ASN A 390 26.46 1.11 -2.88
CA ASN A 390 26.81 1.20 -1.46
C ASN A 390 25.58 1.37 -0.57
N GLU A 391 24.60 2.18 -1.00
CA GLU A 391 23.34 2.36 -0.28
C GLU A 391 22.53 1.06 -0.22
N VAL A 392 22.36 0.39 -1.37
CA VAL A 392 21.66 -0.91 -1.48
C VAL A 392 22.34 -1.97 -0.62
N MET A 393 23.66 -2.07 -0.71
CA MET A 393 24.41 -3.07 0.06
C MET A 393 24.39 -2.78 1.56
N GLU A 394 24.35 -1.52 2.00
CA GLU A 394 24.22 -1.20 3.42
C GLU A 394 22.88 -1.69 3.97
N VAL A 395 21.76 -1.43 3.26
CA VAL A 395 20.44 -1.93 3.64
C VAL A 395 20.41 -3.45 3.68
N VAL A 396 20.90 -4.11 2.63
CA VAL A 396 20.90 -5.59 2.52
C VAL A 396 21.78 -6.22 3.60
N LYS A 397 22.96 -5.67 3.89
CA LYS A 397 23.83 -6.16 4.97
C LYS A 397 23.21 -5.98 6.34
N GLN A 398 22.48 -4.88 6.58
CA GLN A 398 21.76 -4.68 7.83
C GLN A 398 20.58 -5.64 7.97
N ALA A 399 19.87 -5.94 6.88
CA ALA A 399 18.80 -6.94 6.84
C ALA A 399 19.31 -8.38 6.98
N LYS A 400 20.55 -8.67 6.57
CA LYS A 400 21.20 -9.98 6.76
C LYS A 400 21.53 -10.27 8.23
N LYS A 401 21.81 -9.25 9.06
CA LYS A 401 22.13 -9.46 10.48
C LYS A 401 20.92 -10.02 11.21
N ALA A 402 21.10 -11.18 11.85
CA ALA A 402 20.05 -11.81 12.64
C ALA A 402 19.57 -10.86 13.76
N ASP A 403 18.25 -10.80 13.96
CA ASP A 403 17.61 -9.96 14.98
C ASP A 403 17.95 -10.49 16.37
N VAL A 404 19.02 -9.96 16.97
CA VAL A 404 19.40 -10.37 18.33
C VAL A 404 18.55 -9.65 19.37
N ARG A 405 18.20 -8.36 19.21
CA ARG A 405 17.34 -7.58 20.15
C ARG A 405 16.71 -6.34 19.46
N HIS A 406 15.44 -6.05 19.76
CA HIS A 406 14.61 -4.84 19.46
C HIS A 406 13.61 -4.92 18.29
N SER A 407 12.31 -5.04 18.62
CA SER A 407 11.17 -5.12 17.69
C SER A 407 10.91 -3.86 16.85
N SER A 408 11.23 -2.66 17.35
CA SER A 408 11.02 -1.42 16.58
C SER A 408 12.11 -1.16 15.53
N THR A 409 13.32 -1.70 15.75
CA THR A 409 14.43 -1.57 14.80
C THR A 409 14.36 -2.64 13.71
N SER A 410 13.82 -3.83 14.01
CA SER A 410 13.54 -4.87 13.01
C SER A 410 12.53 -4.37 11.97
N ASP A 411 11.47 -3.67 12.37
CA ASP A 411 10.45 -3.17 11.44
C ASP A 411 11.04 -2.19 10.42
N PHE A 412 11.92 -1.27 10.85
CA PHE A 412 12.60 -0.36 9.93
C PHE A 412 13.51 -1.09 8.94
N ARG A 413 14.25 -2.11 9.40
CA ARG A 413 15.11 -2.93 8.53
C ARG A 413 14.31 -3.71 7.50
N HIS A 414 13.20 -4.33 7.92
CA HIS A 414 12.33 -5.10 7.03
C HIS A 414 11.70 -4.21 5.95
N VAL A 415 11.11 -3.08 6.34
CA VAL A 415 10.47 -2.18 5.36
C VAL A 415 11.51 -1.51 4.46
N GLY A 416 12.69 -1.18 5.00
CA GLY A 416 13.82 -0.70 4.20
C GLY A 416 14.25 -1.71 3.14
N ALA A 417 14.43 -2.97 3.53
CA ALA A 417 14.77 -4.07 2.61
C ALA A 417 13.68 -4.30 1.56
N GLN A 418 12.40 -4.28 1.95
CA GLN A 418 11.28 -4.39 1.00
C GLN A 418 11.26 -3.26 -0.03
N THR A 419 11.62 -2.04 0.39
CA THR A 419 11.76 -0.89 -0.51
C THR A 419 12.90 -1.09 -1.51
N ILE A 420 14.04 -1.63 -1.07
CA ILE A 420 15.14 -1.98 -1.98
C ILE A 420 14.73 -3.11 -2.93
N PHE A 421 14.02 -4.12 -2.44
CA PHE A 421 13.56 -5.22 -3.28
C PHE A 421 12.59 -4.73 -4.36
N SER A 422 11.68 -3.80 -4.07
CA SER A 422 10.80 -3.24 -5.09
C SER A 422 11.56 -2.46 -6.18
N VAL A 423 12.64 -1.76 -5.81
CA VAL A 423 13.56 -1.12 -6.77
C VAL A 423 14.26 -2.17 -7.64
N LEU A 424 14.80 -3.24 -7.06
CA LEU A 424 15.47 -4.31 -7.81
C LEU A 424 14.50 -5.08 -8.72
N ASP A 425 13.28 -5.34 -8.26
CA ASP A 425 12.22 -5.96 -9.06
C ASP A 425 11.85 -5.06 -10.24
N TYR A 426 11.75 -3.74 -10.03
CA TYR A 426 11.51 -2.77 -11.09
C TYR A 426 12.64 -2.78 -12.13
N LEU A 427 13.91 -2.75 -11.70
CA LEU A 427 15.06 -2.81 -12.60
C LEU A 427 15.10 -4.12 -13.40
N THR A 428 14.73 -5.24 -12.76
CA THR A 428 14.66 -6.55 -13.41
C THR A 428 13.53 -6.60 -14.45
N LYS A 429 12.36 -6.07 -14.12
CA LYS A 429 11.24 -5.92 -15.07
C LYS A 429 11.59 -4.98 -16.22
N TRP A 430 12.25 -3.86 -15.93
CA TRP A 430 12.74 -2.91 -16.93
C TRP A 430 13.73 -3.57 -17.89
N ARG A 431 14.67 -4.36 -17.36
CA ARG A 431 15.63 -5.15 -18.14
C ARG A 431 14.91 -6.10 -19.11
N THR A 432 13.97 -6.89 -18.60
CA THR A 432 13.21 -7.87 -19.43
C THR A 432 12.36 -7.16 -20.49
N HIS A 433 11.68 -6.07 -20.13
CA HIS A 433 10.90 -5.26 -21.06
C HIS A 433 11.78 -4.66 -22.17
N ARG A 434 12.99 -4.20 -21.83
CA ARG A 434 13.94 -3.65 -22.80
C ARG A 434 14.45 -4.71 -23.77
N ILE A 435 14.70 -5.94 -23.31
CA ILE A 435 15.04 -7.07 -24.19
C ILE A 435 13.91 -7.31 -25.18
N GLN A 436 12.67 -7.43 -24.69
CA GLN A 436 11.51 -7.70 -25.53
C GLN A 436 11.34 -6.67 -26.64
N ILE A 437 11.40 -5.37 -26.33
CA ILE A 437 11.31 -4.29 -27.33
C ILE A 437 12.42 -4.37 -28.36
N LEU A 438 13.66 -4.63 -27.93
CA LEU A 438 14.82 -4.69 -28.84
C LEU A 438 14.84 -5.96 -29.69
N THR A 439 14.17 -7.02 -29.26
CA THR A 439 13.97 -8.26 -30.04
C THR A 439 12.70 -8.25 -30.87
N ALA A 440 11.74 -7.37 -30.58
CA ALA A 440 10.49 -7.26 -31.30
C ALA A 440 10.74 -6.73 -32.72
N GLY A 441 10.51 -7.59 -33.73
CA GLY A 441 10.65 -7.23 -35.14
C GLY A 441 12.05 -7.41 -35.73
N VAL A 442 13.02 -7.95 -34.97
CA VAL A 442 14.36 -8.28 -35.48
C VAL A 442 14.45 -9.80 -35.71
N PRO A 443 14.87 -10.27 -36.90
CA PRO A 443 15.08 -11.70 -37.14
C PRO A 443 16.17 -12.24 -36.18
N PRO A 444 16.13 -13.53 -35.81
CA PRO A 444 17.13 -14.11 -34.91
C PRO A 444 18.52 -14.01 -35.54
N SER A 445 19.29 -13.01 -35.10
CA SER A 445 20.69 -12.82 -35.47
C SER A 445 21.60 -13.57 -34.50
N ARG A 446 22.85 -13.86 -34.92
CA ARG A 446 23.87 -14.50 -34.08
C ARG A 446 24.24 -13.68 -32.84
N GLU A 447 24.05 -12.36 -32.89
CA GLU A 447 24.23 -11.48 -31.73
C GLU A 447 22.92 -10.78 -31.37
N PRO A 448 22.50 -10.83 -30.09
CA PRO A 448 21.29 -10.16 -29.67
C PRO A 448 21.44 -8.63 -29.73
N ALA A 449 20.53 -7.94 -30.42
CA ALA A 449 20.55 -6.47 -30.56
C ALA A 449 20.58 -5.73 -29.21
N TYR A 450 20.03 -6.33 -28.15
CA TYR A 450 20.06 -5.76 -26.80
C TYR A 450 21.46 -5.72 -26.18
N ALA A 451 22.37 -6.62 -26.56
CA ALA A 451 23.71 -6.69 -26.00
C ALA A 451 24.57 -5.48 -26.40
N ASN A 452 24.23 -4.77 -27.48
CA ASN A 452 24.95 -3.57 -27.90
C ASN A 452 24.38 -2.28 -27.31
N ASN A 453 23.24 -2.33 -26.61
CA ASN A 453 22.63 -1.14 -26.03
C ASN A 453 23.35 -0.72 -24.72
N PRO A 454 23.92 0.49 -24.63
CA PRO A 454 24.67 0.94 -23.46
C PRO A 454 23.79 1.06 -22.20
N GLN A 455 22.52 1.45 -22.36
CA GLN A 455 21.56 1.56 -21.27
C GLN A 455 21.25 0.20 -20.63
N TYR A 456 21.07 -0.81 -21.47
CA TYR A 456 20.85 -2.19 -21.01
C TYR A 456 22.09 -2.71 -20.27
N LYS A 457 23.29 -2.48 -20.82
CA LYS A 457 24.56 -2.86 -20.18
C LYS A 457 24.73 -2.23 -18.81
N ALA A 458 24.40 -0.95 -18.65
CA ALA A 458 24.52 -0.24 -17.38
C ALA A 458 23.61 -0.86 -16.30
N VAL A 459 22.32 -1.04 -16.61
CA VAL A 459 21.37 -1.64 -15.67
C VAL A 459 21.68 -3.10 -15.38
N ASN A 460 22.02 -3.89 -16.41
CA ASN A 460 22.38 -5.29 -16.22
C ASN A 460 23.68 -5.45 -15.42
N GLY A 461 24.69 -4.62 -15.69
CA GLY A 461 25.95 -4.60 -14.94
C GLY A 461 25.77 -4.19 -13.48
N PHE A 462 24.83 -3.29 -13.19
CA PHE A 462 24.48 -2.93 -11.82
C PHE A 462 23.80 -4.11 -11.09
N VAL A 463 22.79 -4.73 -11.69
CA VAL A 463 22.05 -5.85 -11.08
C VAL A 463 22.95 -7.07 -10.86
N SER A 464 23.83 -7.39 -11.81
CA SER A 464 24.77 -8.51 -11.67
C SER A 464 25.86 -8.28 -10.63
N ARG A 465 26.11 -7.03 -10.24
CA ARG A 465 27.09 -6.69 -9.19
C ARG A 465 26.61 -7.06 -7.79
N ILE A 466 25.30 -7.22 -7.59
CA ILE A 466 24.71 -7.48 -6.28
C ILE A 466 24.81 -8.99 -5.99
N PRO A 467 25.47 -9.41 -4.90
CA PRO A 467 25.62 -10.83 -4.58
C PRO A 467 24.27 -11.48 -4.24
N GLN A 468 23.91 -12.53 -4.98
CA GLN A 468 22.62 -13.22 -4.84
C GLN A 468 22.48 -13.95 -3.50
N ASP A 469 23.58 -14.46 -2.93
CA ASP A 469 23.64 -15.06 -1.60
C ASP A 469 23.18 -14.07 -0.51
N THR A 470 23.67 -12.83 -0.58
CA THR A 470 23.32 -11.80 0.40
C THR A 470 21.86 -11.38 0.27
N LEU A 471 21.32 -11.32 -0.95
CA LEU A 471 19.91 -11.06 -1.21
C LEU A 471 19.01 -12.19 -0.74
N ALA A 472 19.40 -13.45 -0.96
CA ALA A 472 18.67 -14.62 -0.48
C ALA A 472 18.57 -14.63 1.05
N GLN A 473 19.68 -14.39 1.76
CA GLN A 473 19.66 -14.35 3.22
C GLN A 473 18.85 -13.16 3.76
N ALA A 474 19.00 -11.98 3.16
CA ALA A 474 18.26 -10.78 3.56
C ALA A 474 16.75 -10.93 3.31
N SER A 475 16.36 -11.52 2.18
CA SER A 475 14.94 -11.77 1.86
C SER A 475 14.33 -12.86 2.74
N PHE A 476 15.11 -13.89 3.11
CA PHE A 476 14.71 -14.90 4.10
C PHE A 476 14.39 -14.26 5.45
N ASN A 477 15.30 -13.41 5.97
CA ASN A 477 15.07 -12.70 7.22
C ASN A 477 13.85 -11.76 7.12
N CYS A 478 13.57 -11.19 5.94
CA CYS A 478 12.39 -10.34 5.70
C CYS A 478 11.09 -11.11 5.42
N LYS A 479 11.06 -12.43 5.61
CA LYS A 479 9.90 -13.31 5.37
C LYS A 479 9.39 -13.28 3.93
N ALA A 480 10.24 -12.88 2.97
CA ALA A 480 9.94 -12.91 1.55
C ALA A 480 10.50 -14.20 0.94
N TYR A 481 9.98 -15.34 1.38
CA TYR A 481 10.58 -16.66 1.11
C TYR A 481 10.61 -17.04 -0.37
N THR A 482 9.60 -16.66 -1.15
CA THR A 482 9.58 -16.91 -2.61
C THR A 482 10.70 -16.15 -3.34
N ARG A 483 10.96 -14.91 -2.92
CA ARG A 483 12.10 -14.11 -3.42
C ARG A 483 13.43 -14.71 -2.98
N ALA A 484 13.50 -15.19 -1.74
CA ALA A 484 14.70 -15.84 -1.21
C ALA A 484 15.05 -17.09 -2.01
N LEU A 485 14.06 -17.94 -2.31
CA LEU A 485 14.23 -19.12 -3.16
C LEU A 485 14.73 -18.75 -4.56
N LEU A 486 14.11 -17.76 -5.21
CA LEU A 486 14.53 -17.28 -6.54
C LEU A 486 16.01 -16.86 -6.58
N HIS A 487 16.45 -16.03 -5.63
CA HIS A 487 17.84 -15.58 -5.59
C HIS A 487 18.80 -16.71 -5.21
N PHE A 488 18.36 -17.64 -4.36
CA PHE A 488 19.19 -18.77 -3.95
C PHE A 488 19.40 -19.78 -5.08
N GLU A 489 18.37 -20.08 -5.86
CA GLU A 489 18.50 -20.92 -7.05
C GLU A 489 19.44 -20.26 -8.08
N GLN A 490 19.29 -18.95 -8.31
CA GLN A 490 20.19 -18.19 -9.18
C GLN A 490 21.64 -18.24 -8.69
N PHE A 491 21.87 -18.13 -7.38
CA PHE A 491 23.19 -18.24 -6.78
C PHE A 491 23.84 -19.60 -7.06
N ILE A 492 23.09 -20.69 -6.91
CA ILE A 492 23.57 -22.06 -7.17
C ILE A 492 23.86 -22.25 -8.66
N THR A 493 22.98 -21.79 -9.55
CA THR A 493 23.18 -21.95 -11.01
C THR A 493 24.38 -21.15 -11.51
N ASP A 494 24.59 -19.94 -10.99
CA ASP A 494 25.65 -19.04 -11.45
C ASP A 494 27.02 -19.43 -10.89
N THR A 495 27.07 -19.82 -9.61
CA THR A 495 28.33 -20.13 -8.92
C THR A 495 28.77 -21.59 -9.10
N LYS A 496 27.88 -22.46 -9.58
CA LYS A 496 28.10 -23.92 -9.74
C LYS A 496 28.70 -24.58 -8.49
N GLN A 497 28.27 -24.14 -7.32
CA GLN A 497 28.72 -24.71 -6.05
C GLN A 497 28.05 -26.05 -5.77
N ASP A 498 28.67 -26.86 -4.92
CA ASP A 498 28.12 -28.13 -4.50
C ASP A 498 26.83 -27.89 -3.70
N LEU A 499 25.73 -28.42 -4.21
CA LEU A 499 24.40 -28.30 -3.62
C LEU A 499 24.37 -28.85 -2.18
N GLN A 500 25.20 -29.85 -1.88
CA GLN A 500 25.25 -30.54 -0.58
C GLN A 500 25.56 -29.60 0.60
N GLU A 501 26.42 -28.58 0.41
CA GLU A 501 26.78 -27.64 1.49
C GLU A 501 25.63 -26.67 1.83
N HIS A 502 24.68 -26.53 0.90
CA HIS A 502 23.64 -25.51 0.90
C HIS A 502 22.24 -26.08 1.15
N LEU A 503 22.11 -27.41 1.27
CA LEU A 503 20.83 -28.11 1.48
C LEU A 503 20.11 -27.67 2.75
N ASP A 504 20.83 -27.35 3.82
CA ASP A 504 20.21 -26.97 5.10
C ASP A 504 19.43 -25.65 5.00
N PHE A 505 19.97 -24.68 4.28
CA PHE A 505 19.28 -23.42 4.04
C PHE A 505 18.07 -23.61 3.11
N LEU A 506 18.23 -24.46 2.08
CA LEU A 506 17.14 -24.79 1.15
C LEU A 506 15.98 -25.51 1.84
N GLN A 507 16.28 -26.45 2.73
CA GLN A 507 15.26 -27.17 3.50
C GLN A 507 14.46 -26.21 4.39
N ARG A 508 15.12 -25.26 5.05
CA ARG A 508 14.47 -24.21 5.83
C ARG A 508 13.62 -23.26 4.97
N LEU A 509 14.06 -22.97 3.74
CA LEU A 509 13.30 -22.16 2.80
C LEU A 509 11.97 -22.83 2.41
N TYR A 510 12.01 -24.12 2.02
CA TYR A 510 10.80 -24.86 1.66
C TYR A 510 9.85 -25.05 2.84
N ASP A 511 10.39 -25.30 4.03
CA ASP A 511 9.60 -25.36 5.27
C ASP A 511 8.88 -24.04 5.55
N CYS A 512 9.58 -22.90 5.45
CA CYS A 512 8.99 -21.58 5.62
C CYS A 512 7.98 -21.19 4.52
N LEU A 513 8.10 -21.79 3.32
CA LEU A 513 7.12 -21.66 2.24
C LEU A 513 5.87 -22.52 2.46
N ASN A 514 5.89 -23.44 3.42
CA ASN A 514 4.91 -24.51 3.59
C ASN A 514 4.79 -25.40 2.33
N GLU A 515 5.92 -25.70 1.67
CA GLU A 515 5.96 -26.60 0.52
C GLU A 515 6.58 -27.95 0.91
N PRO A 516 5.77 -28.93 1.35
CA PRO A 516 6.28 -30.20 1.88
C PRO A 516 7.03 -31.01 0.82
N ASP A 517 6.61 -30.95 -0.45
CA ASP A 517 7.25 -31.64 -1.57
C ASP A 517 8.70 -31.18 -1.76
N GLY A 518 8.98 -29.89 -1.57
CA GLY A 518 10.33 -29.32 -1.68
C GLY A 518 11.25 -29.82 -0.56
N VAL A 519 10.74 -29.91 0.67
CA VAL A 519 11.47 -30.47 1.83
C VAL A 519 11.83 -31.94 1.57
N LEU A 520 10.90 -32.72 1.03
CA LEU A 520 11.14 -34.14 0.68
C LEU A 520 12.13 -34.29 -0.47
N GLY A 521 12.06 -33.43 -1.48
CA GLY A 521 13.03 -33.38 -2.57
C GLY A 521 14.45 -33.15 -2.05
N VAL A 522 14.62 -32.20 -1.11
CA VAL A 522 15.92 -31.93 -0.46
C VAL A 522 16.40 -33.15 0.34
N ALA A 523 15.51 -33.80 1.09
CA ALA A 523 15.85 -35.00 1.86
C ALA A 523 16.30 -36.16 0.96
N ALA A 524 15.66 -36.34 -0.21
CA ALA A 524 16.01 -37.39 -1.17
C ALA A 524 17.36 -37.16 -1.87
N VAL A 525 17.76 -35.91 -2.07
CA VAL A 525 19.03 -35.54 -2.73
C VAL A 525 20.21 -35.55 -1.76
N ARG A 526 19.94 -35.46 -0.45
CA ARG A 526 20.97 -35.44 0.59
C ARG A 526 21.73 -36.78 0.63
N GLN A 527 23.06 -36.71 0.59
CA GLN A 527 23.94 -37.88 0.66
C GLN A 527 24.54 -38.10 2.05
N SER A 528 24.53 -37.08 2.91
CA SER A 528 25.01 -37.13 4.29
C SER A 528 23.94 -37.70 5.24
N GLU A 529 24.36 -38.22 6.40
CA GLU A 529 23.44 -38.57 7.48
C GLU A 529 22.57 -37.36 7.88
N SER A 530 21.27 -37.60 8.03
CA SER A 530 20.31 -36.61 8.49
C SER A 530 20.55 -36.28 9.96
N THR A 531 20.59 -35.00 10.29
CA THR A 531 20.57 -34.59 11.69
C THR A 531 19.18 -34.82 12.28
N LEU A 532 19.08 -35.05 13.60
CA LEU A 532 17.81 -35.27 14.29
C LEU A 532 16.80 -34.13 14.02
N VAL A 533 17.28 -32.89 13.91
CA VAL A 533 16.45 -31.71 13.58
C VAL A 533 15.87 -31.79 12.16
N GLN A 534 16.62 -32.34 11.21
CA GLN A 534 16.17 -32.52 9.83
C GLN A 534 15.15 -33.66 9.71
N GLU A 535 15.33 -34.74 10.48
CA GLU A 535 14.36 -35.85 10.54
C GLU A 535 13.03 -35.34 11.11
N ILE A 536 13.07 -34.58 12.20
CA ILE A 536 11.90 -33.92 12.78
C ILE A 536 11.18 -33.09 11.72
N LEU A 537 11.91 -32.25 10.99
CA LEU A 537 11.34 -31.36 9.97
C LEU A 537 10.65 -32.15 8.84
N VAL A 538 11.22 -33.27 8.42
CA VAL A 538 10.63 -34.15 7.40
C VAL A 538 9.35 -34.80 7.92
N HIS A 539 9.35 -35.31 9.15
CA HIS A 539 8.17 -35.93 9.74
C HIS A 539 7.04 -34.93 10.00
N GLU A 540 7.36 -33.68 10.37
CA GLU A 540 6.38 -32.60 10.49
C GLU A 540 5.73 -32.27 9.14
N ASN A 541 6.52 -32.15 8.08
CA ASN A 541 6.03 -31.84 6.73
C ASN A 541 5.26 -32.99 6.07
N LEU A 542 5.56 -34.25 6.42
CA LEU A 542 4.78 -35.43 6.01
C LEU A 542 3.43 -35.55 6.72
N GLY A 543 3.21 -34.77 7.80
CA GLY A 543 2.03 -34.92 8.66
C GLY A 543 2.10 -36.15 9.57
N HIS A 544 3.24 -36.83 9.66
CA HIS A 544 3.47 -37.96 10.56
C HIS A 544 3.79 -37.46 11.97
N GLN A 545 2.78 -36.90 12.64
CA GLN A 545 2.93 -36.24 13.94
C GLN A 545 3.44 -37.19 15.05
N GLN A 546 3.11 -38.48 14.97
CA GLN A 546 3.58 -39.49 15.94
C GLN A 546 5.08 -39.75 15.84
N ASP A 547 5.61 -39.82 14.61
CA ASP A 547 7.04 -40.01 14.38
C ASP A 547 7.82 -38.75 14.78
N ALA A 548 7.28 -37.56 14.46
CA ALA A 548 7.84 -36.29 14.89
C ALA A 548 7.94 -36.20 16.43
N GLN A 549 6.93 -36.69 17.15
CA GLN A 549 6.94 -36.77 18.61
C GLN A 549 8.04 -37.67 19.15
N ALA A 550 8.19 -38.88 18.59
CA ALA A 550 9.27 -39.78 18.98
C ALA A 550 10.65 -39.14 18.75
N CYS A 551 10.82 -38.41 17.64
CA CYS A 551 12.04 -37.65 17.36
C CYS A 551 12.26 -36.51 18.37
N TYR A 552 11.20 -35.79 18.78
CA TYR A 552 11.28 -34.78 19.84
C TYR A 552 11.61 -35.37 21.21
N GLU A 553 11.05 -36.52 21.57
CA GLU A 553 11.40 -37.23 22.81
C GLU A 553 12.86 -37.66 22.81
N ARG A 554 13.37 -38.15 21.68
CA ARG A 554 14.80 -38.47 21.50
C ARG A 554 15.68 -37.21 21.62
N ALA A 555 15.21 -36.07 21.11
CA ALA A 555 15.91 -34.79 21.28
C ALA A 555 15.94 -34.36 22.74
N LEU A 556 14.83 -34.48 23.46
CA LEU A 556 14.72 -34.18 24.90
C LEU A 556 15.63 -35.07 25.76
N GLN A 557 15.78 -36.35 25.41
CA GLN A 557 16.71 -37.26 26.09
C GLN A 557 18.18 -36.87 25.87
N THR A 558 18.50 -36.30 24.70
CA THR A 558 19.87 -35.94 24.32
C THR A 558 20.26 -34.55 24.84
N SER A 559 19.34 -33.58 24.82
CA SER A 559 19.56 -32.22 25.29
C SER A 559 18.38 -31.67 26.13
N PRO A 560 18.24 -32.10 27.41
CA PRO A 560 17.09 -31.74 28.25
C PRO A 560 17.02 -30.25 28.62
N ASN A 561 18.16 -29.55 28.60
CA ASN A 561 18.28 -28.14 28.98
C ASN A 561 18.01 -27.15 27.83
N GLU A 562 17.86 -27.63 26.60
CA GLU A 562 17.57 -26.77 25.45
C GLU A 562 16.07 -26.49 25.32
N LEU A 563 15.69 -25.26 24.99
CA LEU A 563 14.27 -24.87 24.91
C LEU A 563 13.58 -25.32 23.61
N TRP A 564 14.35 -25.48 22.52
CA TRP A 564 13.77 -25.76 21.20
C TRP A 564 13.05 -27.12 21.10
N PRO A 565 13.52 -28.24 21.70
CA PRO A 565 12.82 -29.53 21.62
C PRO A 565 11.52 -29.50 22.41
N HIS A 566 11.51 -28.83 23.58
CA HIS A 566 10.30 -28.62 24.38
C HIS A 566 9.23 -27.82 23.61
N GLN A 567 9.63 -26.77 22.89
CA GLN A 567 8.72 -25.98 22.07
C GLN A 567 8.15 -26.79 20.90
N GLY A 568 8.99 -27.56 20.21
CA GLY A 568 8.56 -28.41 19.10
C GLY A 568 7.64 -29.55 19.55
N PHE A 569 7.95 -30.19 20.68
CA PHE A 569 7.09 -31.22 21.28
C PHE A 569 5.70 -30.68 21.60
N VAL A 570 5.62 -29.51 22.23
CA VAL A 570 4.32 -28.85 22.50
C VAL A 570 3.59 -28.51 21.20
N ARG A 571 4.28 -28.01 20.15
CA ARG A 571 3.65 -27.74 18.84
C ARG A 571 3.05 -29.00 18.22
N SER A 572 3.77 -30.12 18.26
CA SER A 572 3.27 -31.42 17.76
C SER A 572 2.04 -31.89 18.55
N LEU A 573 2.04 -31.74 19.89
CA LEU A 573 0.89 -32.08 20.74
C LEU A 573 -0.34 -31.22 20.41
N LEU A 574 -0.14 -29.92 20.16
CA LEU A 574 -1.20 -29.01 19.74
C LEU A 574 -1.73 -29.40 18.35
N ALA A 575 -0.86 -29.77 17.41
CA ALA A 575 -1.24 -30.21 16.07
C ALA A 575 -2.07 -31.51 16.10
N MET A 576 -1.79 -32.43 17.04
CA MET A 576 -2.61 -33.63 17.26
C MET A 576 -3.88 -33.39 18.10
N GLY A 577 -4.12 -32.17 18.57
CA GLY A 577 -5.29 -31.82 19.40
C GLY A 577 -5.19 -32.28 20.87
N GLN A 578 -4.01 -32.69 21.34
CA GLN A 578 -3.79 -33.15 22.72
C GLN A 578 -3.48 -31.98 23.68
N LEU A 579 -4.44 -31.06 23.80
CA LEU A 579 -4.28 -29.80 24.57
C LEU A 579 -3.92 -30.04 26.04
N ASN A 580 -4.51 -31.06 26.68
CA ASN A 580 -4.25 -31.38 28.09
C ASN A 580 -2.82 -31.86 28.32
N MET A 581 -2.26 -32.64 27.41
CA MET A 581 -0.87 -33.12 27.50
C MET A 581 0.12 -31.99 27.27
N ALA A 582 -0.18 -31.08 26.33
CA ALA A 582 0.60 -29.86 26.14
C ALA A 582 0.60 -28.97 27.40
N LEU A 583 -0.55 -28.84 28.07
CA LEU A 583 -0.65 -28.13 29.35
C LEU A 583 0.17 -28.80 30.44
N LEU A 584 0.06 -30.12 30.61
CA LEU A 584 0.83 -30.85 31.63
C LEU A 584 2.34 -30.76 31.40
N HIS A 585 2.78 -30.83 30.14
CA HIS A 585 4.19 -30.71 29.80
C HIS A 585 4.72 -29.29 30.06
N THR A 586 3.94 -28.26 29.69
CA THR A 586 4.32 -26.86 29.95
C THR A 586 4.30 -26.50 31.43
N THR A 587 3.35 -27.01 32.22
CA THR A 587 3.36 -26.83 33.68
C THR A 587 4.53 -27.56 34.33
N GLY A 588 4.88 -28.75 33.84
CA GLY A 588 6.07 -29.49 34.28
C GLY A 588 7.38 -28.71 34.08
N ILE A 589 7.58 -28.12 32.89
CA ILE A 589 8.74 -27.26 32.60
C ILE A 589 8.77 -26.02 33.52
N LEU A 590 7.60 -25.44 33.81
CA LEU A 590 7.50 -24.28 34.70
C LEU A 590 7.78 -24.62 36.17
N SER A 591 7.47 -25.85 36.61
CA SER A 591 7.77 -26.33 37.96
C SER A 591 9.22 -26.76 38.17
N ASP A 592 9.95 -27.09 37.11
CA ASP A 592 11.38 -27.43 37.14
C ASP A 592 12.31 -26.19 37.14
N LYS A 593 11.74 -24.97 37.13
CA LYS A 593 12.46 -23.70 37.39
C LYS A 593 12.36 -23.30 38.86
#